data_AF-A0A0W8G1W4-F1
#
_entry.id   AF-A0A0W8G1W4-F1
#
_cell.length_a   1.000
_cell.length_b   1.000
_cell.length_c   1.000
_cell.angle_alpha   90.00
_cell.angle_beta   90.00
_cell.angle_gamma   90.00
#
_symmetry.space_group_name_H-M   'P 1'
#
loop_
_entity.id
_entity.type
_entity.pdbx_description
1 polymer ?
#
loop_
_entity_poly.entity_id
_entity_poly.type
_entity_poly.pdbx_seq_one_letter_code
_entity_poly.pdbx_strand_id
1 'polypeptide(L)' 'MRRFFPLAASATVLFAIGCAAGPAPDYDTRVATERDFLDCQNQSYVSTGTITDPGLARERQQQIIDECMRHKGYSVND' A
#
# COMPACT_ATOMS: atom_id res chain seq x y z
N MET A 1 60.44 -18.08 -4.88
CA MET A 1 60.44 -17.77 -3.43
C MET A 1 59.26 -16.87 -3.13
N ARG A 2 58.49 -17.24 -2.09
CA ARG A 2 57.67 -16.42 -1.16
C ARG A 2 56.86 -15.24 -1.76
N ARG A 3 55.52 -15.39 -1.83
CA ARG A 3 54.50 -14.76 -0.92
C ARG A 3 54.37 -13.24 -1.18
N PHE A 4 53.20 -12.63 -1.33
CA PHE A 4 52.11 -12.59 -0.37
C PHE A 4 50.77 -12.21 -1.02
N PHE A 5 49.71 -12.81 -0.48
CA PHE A 5 48.29 -12.58 -0.71
C PHE A 5 47.88 -11.12 -0.46
N PRO A 6 46.92 -10.55 -1.22
CA PRO A 6 46.26 -9.31 -0.82
C PRO A 6 45.36 -9.58 0.39
N LEU A 7 45.82 -9.14 1.56
CA LEU A 7 45.07 -9.05 2.81
C LEU A 7 44.51 -7.63 2.93
N ALA A 8 43.18 -7.48 2.84
CA ALA A 8 42.40 -6.45 3.55
C ALA A 8 40.91 -6.59 3.22
N ALA A 9 40.28 -7.66 3.70
CA ALA A 9 38.83 -7.72 3.82
C ALA A 9 38.43 -6.91 5.05
N SER A 10 38.05 -5.64 4.83
CA SER A 10 37.50 -4.78 5.87
C SER A 10 36.11 -5.29 6.25
N ALA A 11 36.04 -6.06 7.33
CA ALA A 11 34.79 -6.54 7.91
C ALA A 11 34.04 -5.37 8.57
N THR A 12 33.03 -4.84 7.90
CA THR A 12 32.02 -3.97 8.50
C THR A 12 30.95 -4.82 9.17
N VAL A 13 31.15 -5.18 10.43
CA VAL A 13 30.11 -5.81 11.26
C VAL A 13 29.97 -5.03 12.55
N LEU A 14 29.07 -4.05 12.54
CA LEU A 14 28.39 -3.55 13.74
C LEU A 14 26.91 -3.34 13.34
N PHE A 15 26.19 -4.44 13.12
CA PHE A 15 24.74 -4.43 13.20
C PHE A 15 24.38 -4.23 14.67
N ALA A 16 24.16 -2.97 15.06
CA ALA A 16 23.53 -2.64 16.33
C ALA A 16 22.09 -3.13 16.29
N ILE A 17 21.87 -4.32 16.85
CA ILE A 17 20.55 -4.85 17.17
C ILE A 17 20.06 -4.04 18.36
N GLY A 18 19.22 -3.03 18.11
CA GLY A 18 18.85 -2.09 19.16
C GLY A 18 17.68 -1.20 18.77
N CYS A 19 16.56 -1.79 18.39
CA CYS A 19 15.22 -1.22 18.61
C CYS A 19 14.18 -2.31 18.37
N ALA A 20 13.85 -3.04 19.43
CA ALA A 20 12.60 -3.80 19.50
C ALA A 20 11.44 -2.79 19.62
N ALA A 21 11.16 -2.08 18.54
CA ALA A 21 9.85 -1.47 18.34
C ALA A 21 8.95 -2.62 17.91
N GLY A 22 8.09 -3.12 18.81
CA GLY A 22 6.92 -3.88 18.36
C GLY A 22 6.21 -3.08 17.28
N PRO A 23 5.62 -3.73 16.25
CA PRO A 23 5.10 -3.02 15.08
C PRO A 23 4.23 -1.88 15.55
N ALA A 24 4.70 -0.65 15.35
CA ALA A 24 3.87 0.51 15.57
C ALA A 24 2.64 0.29 14.68
N PRO A 25 1.41 0.47 15.19
CA PRO A 25 0.25 0.47 14.30
C PRO A 25 0.57 1.45 13.18
N ASP A 26 0.54 0.92 11.96
CA ASP A 26 1.07 1.57 10.78
C ASP A 26 0.07 2.66 10.37
N TYR A 27 0.02 3.74 11.16
CA TYR A 27 -0.94 4.82 11.02
C TYR A 27 -0.83 5.47 9.65
N ASP A 28 0.39 5.52 9.08
CA ASP A 28 0.62 5.98 7.71
C ASP A 28 -0.09 5.10 6.69
N THR A 29 -0.04 3.76 6.83
CA THR A 29 -0.78 2.88 5.90
C THR A 29 -2.28 3.04 6.01
N ARG A 30 -2.83 3.26 7.22
CA ARG A 30 -4.27 3.49 7.40
C ARG A 30 -4.71 4.81 6.77
N VAL A 31 -3.95 5.88 7.00
CA VAL A 31 -4.23 7.20 6.41
C VAL A 31 -4.09 7.15 4.88
N ALA A 32 -3.10 6.43 4.36
CA ALA A 32 -2.93 6.21 2.93
C ALA A 32 -4.12 5.42 2.33
N THR A 33 -4.53 4.34 2.99
CA THR A 33 -5.67 3.51 2.56
C THR A 33 -6.97 4.30 2.55
N GLU A 34 -7.22 5.10 3.59
CA GLU A 34 -8.43 5.93 3.69
C GLU A 34 -8.45 7.02 2.62
N ARG A 35 -7.31 7.67 2.37
CA ARG A 35 -7.17 8.65 1.29
C ARG A 35 -7.43 8.02 -0.08
N ASP A 36 -6.87 6.84 -0.33
CA ASP A 36 -7.06 6.12 -1.59
C ASP A 36 -8.51 5.67 -1.76
N PHE A 37 -9.17 5.24 -0.69
CA PHE A 37 -10.58 4.89 -0.70
C PHE A 37 -11.47 6.09 -1.06
N LEU A 38 -11.21 7.26 -0.48
CA LEU A 38 -11.95 8.49 -0.80
C LEU A 38 -11.76 8.93 -2.26
N ASP A 39 -10.56 8.77 -2.79
CA ASP A 39 -10.22 9.04 -4.20
C ASP A 39 -11.04 8.11 -5.13
N CYS A 40 -11.02 6.81 -4.84
CA CYS A 40 -11.83 5.81 -5.56
C CYS A 40 -13.35 6.07 -5.44
N GLN A 41 -13.81 6.50 -4.26
CA GLN A 41 -15.21 6.85 -4.04
C GLN A 41 -15.62 8.06 -4.89
N ASN A 42 -14.80 9.11 -4.93
CA ASN A 42 -15.07 10.29 -5.74
C ASN A 42 -15.13 9.93 -7.24
N GLN A 43 -14.19 9.11 -7.71
CA GLN A 43 -14.22 8.59 -9.09
C GLN A 43 -15.52 7.84 -9.37
N SER A 44 -15.98 6.99 -8.44
CA SER A 44 -17.22 6.23 -8.59
C SER A 44 -18.46 7.12 -8.72
N TYR A 45 -18.52 8.24 -7.97
CA TYR A 45 -19.62 9.21 -8.06
C TYR A 45 -19.62 9.93 -9.40
N VAL A 46 -18.45 10.33 -9.90
CA VAL A 46 -18.33 10.96 -11.22
C VAL A 46 -18.74 9.99 -12.33
N SER A 47 -18.33 8.73 -12.25
CA SER A 47 -18.65 7.71 -13.25
C SER A 47 -20.11 7.27 -13.24
N THR A 48 -20.80 7.40 -12.11
CA THR A 48 -22.22 7.00 -11.97
C THR A 48 -23.20 8.18 -11.96
N GLY A 49 -22.72 9.41 -12.11
CA GLY A 49 -23.54 10.62 -12.01
C GLY A 49 -24.68 10.74 -13.03
N THR A 50 -24.65 9.93 -14.10
CA THR A 50 -25.71 9.88 -15.13
C THR A 50 -26.72 8.76 -14.91
N ILE A 51 -26.52 7.89 -13.91
CA ILE A 51 -27.41 6.78 -13.60
C ILE A 51 -28.59 7.30 -12.77
N THR A 52 -29.80 7.14 -13.29
CA THR A 52 -31.04 7.62 -12.67
C THR A 52 -31.64 6.63 -11.67
N ASP A 53 -31.27 5.35 -11.75
CA ASP A 53 -31.65 4.32 -10.78
C ASP A 53 -30.65 4.33 -9.61
N PRO A 54 -31.07 4.72 -8.39
CA PRO A 54 -30.17 4.81 -7.24
C PRO A 54 -29.64 3.45 -6.76
N GLY A 55 -30.39 2.36 -6.97
CA GLY A 55 -29.95 1.01 -6.61
C GLY A 55 -28.83 0.55 -7.53
N LEU A 56 -29.04 0.70 -8.85
CA LEU A 56 -28.03 0.38 -9.86
C LEU A 56 -26.80 1.30 -9.74
N ALA A 57 -26.99 2.58 -9.46
CA ALA A 57 -25.90 3.52 -9.25
C ALA A 57 -25.00 3.09 -8.10
N ARG A 58 -25.58 2.66 -6.98
CA ARG A 58 -24.84 2.21 -5.80
C ARG A 58 -24.07 0.91 -6.06
N GLU A 59 -24.68 -0.06 -6.73
CA GLU A 59 -24.01 -1.31 -7.12
C GLU A 59 -22.80 -1.03 -8.03
N ARG A 60 -22.99 -0.15 -9.02
CA ARG A 60 -21.90 0.27 -9.92
C ARG A 60 -20.82 1.05 -9.19
N GLN A 61 -21.19 1.92 -8.24
CA GLN A 61 -20.22 2.63 -7.42
C GLN A 61 -19.33 1.66 -6.64
N GLN A 62 -19.91 0.65 -5.99
CA GLN A 62 -19.15 -0.36 -5.27
C GLN A 62 -18.21 -1.14 -6.18
N GLN A 63 -18.68 -1.58 -7.36
CA GLN A 63 -17.81 -2.25 -8.33
C GLN A 63 -16.61 -1.40 -8.74
N ILE A 64 -16.83 -0.10 -8.99
CA ILE A 64 -15.78 0.84 -9.38
C ILE A 64 -14.81 1.09 -8.23
N ILE A 65 -15.31 1.24 -7.01
CA ILE A 65 -14.47 1.40 -5.81
C ILE A 65 -13.59 0.16 -5.61
N ASP A 66 -14.17 -1.04 -5.70
CA ASP A 66 -13.45 -2.30 -5.48
C ASP A 66 -12.40 -2.54 -6.55
N GLU A 67 -12.69 -2.20 -7.81
CA GLU A 67 -11.74 -2.28 -8.91
C GLU A 67 -10.61 -1.26 -8.73
N CYS A 68 -10.93 0.00 -8.38
CA CYS A 68 -9.96 1.05 -8.11
C CYS A 68 -9.02 0.69 -6.95
N MET A 69 -9.55 0.18 -5.85
CA MET A 69 -8.77 -0.25 -4.69
C MET A 69 -7.88 -1.45 -5.04
N ARG A 70 -8.38 -2.42 -5.82
CA ARG A 70 -7.57 -3.53 -6.33
C ARG A 70 -6.43 -3.07 -7.24
N HIS A 71 -6.67 -2.10 -8.12
CA HIS A 71 -5.61 -1.51 -8.96
C HIS A 71 -4.52 -0.80 -8.17
N LYS A 72 -4.88 -0.19 -7.03
CA LYS A 72 -3.95 0.43 -6.09
C LYS A 72 -3.19 -0.59 -5.21
N GLY A 73 -3.53 -1.88 -5.32
CA GLY A 73 -2.85 -2.97 -4.60
C GLY A 73 -3.52 -3.38 -3.29
N TYR A 74 -4.71 -2.86 -2.98
CA TYR A 74 -5.47 -3.25 -1.81
C TYR A 74 -6.29 -4.52 -2.11
N SER A 75 -6.15 -5.55 -1.28
CA SER A 75 -7.10 -6.66 -1.28
C SER A 75 -8.36 -6.21 -0.54
N VAL A 76 -9.42 -5.89 -1.28
CA VAL A 76 -10.76 -5.83 -0.71
C VAL A 76 -11.11 -7.28 -0.36
N ASN A 77 -10.82 -7.69 0.87
CA ASN A 77 -11.25 -8.99 1.37
C ASN A 77 -12.75 -8.88 1.65
N ASP A 78 -13.52 -9.75 1.01
CA ASP A 78 -14.95 -10.03 1.24
C ASP A 78 -15.24 -10.35 2.71
#